data_AF-A0A7Y9I7L7-F1
#
_entry.id   AF-A0A7Y9I7L7-F1
#
_cell.length_a   1.000
_cell.length_b   1.000
_cell.length_c   1.000
_cell.angle_alpha   90.00
_cell.angle_beta   90.00
_cell.angle_gamma   90.00
#
_symmetry.space_group_name_H-M   'P 1'
#
loop_
_entity.id
_entity.type
_entity.pdbx_description
1 polymer ?
#
loop_
_entity_poly.entity_id
_entity_poly.type
_entity_poly.pdbx_seq_one_letter_code
_entity_poly.pdbx_strand_id
1 'polypeptide(L)'
;MTTQTLSATAVRPARTGGRVRTVSSWILQVALASQFAMAGIPKLAGDPLMVGMFDVLGAGQWLRYVVGALEVAGAVGLLIAPLAGIAAIGLFALMIGAAVSCVGPLATSPAIPLTVAAVAAVVVLLRRHRLLAFVTVIRRYAERTATTRKAR
;
A
#
# COMPACT_ATOMS: atom_id res chain seq x y z
N MET A 1 44.63 45.15 -14.05
CA MET A 1 44.74 43.67 -14.09
C MET A 1 43.56 43.14 -13.31
N THR A 2 42.48 42.74 -13.99
CA THR A 2 41.16 42.48 -13.38
C THR A 2 40.79 41.03 -13.69
N THR A 3 40.81 40.16 -12.68
CA THR A 3 40.61 38.72 -12.82
C THR A 3 39.11 38.43 -12.84
N GLN A 4 38.59 37.90 -13.96
CA GLN A 4 37.21 37.42 -14.06
C GLN A 4 37.12 35.98 -13.53
N THR A 5 36.23 35.75 -12.56
CA THR A 5 35.91 34.43 -12.03
C THR A 5 34.83 33.78 -12.91
N LEU A 6 35.19 32.70 -13.64
CA LEU A 6 34.22 31.94 -14.45
C LEU A 6 33.36 31.05 -13.54
N SER A 7 32.05 31.25 -13.59
CA SER A 7 31.07 30.36 -12.95
C SER A 7 30.93 29.08 -13.78
N ALA A 8 31.41 27.95 -13.25
CA ALA A 8 31.27 26.65 -13.89
C ALA A 8 29.81 26.16 -13.80
N THR A 9 29.13 26.09 -14.94
CA THR A 9 27.81 25.46 -15.07
C THR A 9 27.94 23.96 -14.80
N ALA A 10 27.46 23.52 -13.63
CA ALA A 10 27.40 22.09 -13.31
C ALA A 10 26.37 21.39 -14.21
N VAL A 11 26.85 20.55 -15.12
CA VAL A 11 26.00 19.67 -15.93
C VAL A 11 25.34 18.64 -15.00
N ARG A 12 24.02 18.74 -14.86
CA ARG A 12 23.22 17.84 -14.03
C ARG A 12 23.07 16.50 -14.78
N PRO A 13 23.50 15.36 -14.23
CA PRO A 13 23.40 14.08 -14.94
C PRO A 13 21.94 13.69 -15.18
N ALA A 14 21.65 13.22 -16.39
CA ALA A 14 20.32 12.76 -16.78
C ALA A 14 19.91 11.52 -15.95
N ARG A 15 18.83 11.64 -15.18
CA ARG A 15 18.28 10.57 -14.31
C ARG A 15 17.50 9.52 -15.12
N THR A 16 18.19 8.74 -15.96
CA THR A 16 17.57 7.66 -16.76
C THR A 16 17.02 6.52 -15.89
N GLY A 17 17.67 6.18 -14.75
CA GLY A 17 17.22 5.12 -13.83
C GLY A 17 15.94 5.43 -13.03
N GLY A 18 15.46 6.67 -13.01
CA GLY A 18 14.24 7.06 -12.27
C GLY A 18 12.93 6.70 -12.99
N ARG A 19 12.94 6.69 -14.32
CA ARG A 19 11.72 6.55 -15.14
C ARG A 19 11.24 5.09 -15.20
N VAL A 20 12.17 4.14 -15.39
CA VAL A 20 11.86 2.70 -15.42
C VAL A 20 11.29 2.21 -14.08
N ARG A 21 11.92 2.57 -12.95
CA ARG A 21 11.40 2.23 -11.61
C ARG A 21 9.99 2.78 -11.35
N THR A 22 9.66 3.91 -11.97
CA THR A 22 8.33 4.53 -11.84
C THR A 22 7.28 3.75 -12.62
N VAL A 23 7.57 3.36 -13.87
CA VAL A 23 6.65 2.59 -14.73
C VAL A 23 6.39 1.19 -14.16
N SER A 24 7.43 0.45 -13.77
CA SER A 24 7.28 -0.89 -13.18
C SER A 24 6.42 -0.85 -11.91
N SER A 25 6.60 0.19 -11.08
CA SER A 25 5.79 0.35 -9.87
C SER A 25 4.32 0.62 -10.18
N TRP A 26 4.05 1.35 -11.27
CA TRP A 26 2.69 1.67 -11.72
C TRP A 26 1.96 0.45 -12.27
N ILE A 27 2.63 -0.34 -13.10
CA ILE A 27 2.08 -1.60 -13.62
C ILE A 27 1.70 -2.53 -12.46
N LEU A 28 2.61 -2.69 -11.48
CA LEU A 28 2.35 -3.54 -10.32
C LEU A 28 1.18 -3.04 -9.47
N GLN A 29 1.04 -1.72 -9.31
CA GLN A 29 -0.07 -1.12 -8.56
C GLN A 29 -1.40 -1.29 -9.26
N VAL A 30 -1.46 -1.08 -10.58
CA VAL A 30 -2.69 -1.28 -11.34
C VAL A 30 -3.09 -2.74 -11.29
N ALA A 31 -2.16 -3.68 -11.50
CA ALA A 31 -2.44 -5.11 -11.39
C ALA A 31 -2.99 -5.48 -9.99
N LEU A 32 -2.34 -5.00 -8.93
CA LEU A 32 -2.75 -5.28 -7.56
C LEU A 32 -4.10 -4.62 -7.22
N ALA A 33 -4.31 -3.37 -7.65
CA ALA A 33 -5.57 -2.66 -7.47
C ALA A 33 -6.72 -3.38 -8.18
N SER A 34 -6.52 -3.81 -9.43
CA SER A 34 -7.51 -4.60 -10.17
C SER A 34 -7.84 -5.90 -9.44
N GLN A 35 -6.83 -6.63 -8.96
CA GLN A 35 -7.02 -7.87 -8.20
C GLN A 35 -7.88 -7.64 -6.94
N PHE A 36 -7.57 -6.60 -6.17
CA PHE A 36 -8.33 -6.29 -4.95
C PHE A 36 -9.73 -5.73 -5.23
N ALA A 37 -9.92 -4.98 -6.32
CA ALA A 37 -11.24 -4.56 -6.75
C ALA A 37 -12.10 -5.77 -7.17
N MET A 38 -11.54 -6.69 -7.94
CA MET A 38 -12.20 -7.94 -8.33
C MET A 38 -12.53 -8.84 -7.13
N ALA A 39 -11.71 -8.80 -6.08
CA ALA A 39 -11.98 -9.55 -4.84
C ALA A 39 -13.01 -8.86 -3.94
N GLY A 40 -12.96 -7.53 -3.82
CA GLY A 40 -13.75 -6.75 -2.86
C GLY A 40 -15.14 -6.37 -3.34
N ILE A 41 -15.32 -6.06 -4.62
CA ILE A 41 -16.63 -5.69 -5.18
C ILE A 41 -17.68 -6.80 -4.98
N PRO A 42 -17.40 -8.09 -5.30
CA PRO A 42 -18.36 -9.17 -5.06
C PRO A 42 -18.71 -9.32 -3.57
N LYS A 43 -17.74 -9.10 -2.67
CA LYS A 43 -18.00 -9.10 -1.22
C LYS A 43 -18.96 -8.00 -0.82
N LEU A 44 -18.93 -6.82 -1.45
CA LEU A 44 -19.87 -5.74 -1.14
C LEU A 44 -21.23 -5.93 -1.84
N ALA A 45 -21.22 -6.46 -3.06
CA ALA A 45 -22.41 -6.74 -3.86
C ALA A 45 -23.26 -7.89 -3.31
N GLY A 46 -22.75 -8.67 -2.35
CA GLY A 46 -23.47 -9.80 -1.77
C GLY A 46 -23.48 -11.01 -2.69
N ASP A 47 -22.40 -11.22 -3.45
CA ASP A 47 -22.24 -12.41 -4.26
C ASP A 47 -22.44 -13.70 -3.42
N PRO A 48 -23.29 -14.65 -3.85
CA PRO A 48 -23.63 -15.84 -3.05
C PRO A 48 -22.41 -16.67 -2.63
N LEU A 49 -21.37 -16.74 -3.47
CA LEU A 49 -20.15 -17.47 -3.15
C LEU A 49 -19.41 -16.76 -2.01
N MET A 50 -19.30 -15.43 -2.06
CA MET A 50 -18.68 -14.66 -0.98
C MET A 50 -19.49 -14.73 0.31
N VAL A 51 -20.82 -14.63 0.24
CA VAL A 51 -21.71 -14.76 1.41
C VAL A 51 -21.47 -16.11 2.10
N GLY A 52 -21.49 -17.20 1.33
CA GLY A 52 -21.25 -18.55 1.85
C GLY A 52 -19.85 -18.75 2.45
N MET A 53 -18.80 -18.19 1.83
CA MET A 53 -17.45 -18.24 2.41
C MET A 53 -17.37 -17.55 3.78
N PHE A 54 -18.03 -16.41 3.95
CA PHE A 54 -18.05 -15.69 5.24
C PHE A 54 -18.99 -16.33 6.27
N ASP A 55 -20.01 -17.09 5.85
CA ASP A 55 -20.82 -17.91 6.74
C ASP A 55 -19.99 -19.05 7.34
N VAL A 56 -19.19 -19.74 6.51
CA VAL A 56 -18.25 -20.77 6.98
C VAL A 56 -17.22 -20.18 7.96
N LEU A 57 -16.82 -18.94 7.74
CA LEU A 57 -15.88 -18.23 8.62
C LEU A 57 -16.45 -17.99 10.04
N GLY A 58 -17.77 -17.99 10.21
CA GLY A 58 -18.45 -17.94 11.51
C GLY A 58 -18.45 -16.58 12.23
N ALA A 59 -17.78 -15.56 11.70
CA ALA A 59 -17.72 -14.22 12.29
C ALA A 59 -18.94 -13.33 11.93
N GLY A 60 -19.81 -13.81 11.03
CA GLY A 60 -21.00 -13.12 10.54
C GLY A 60 -20.75 -12.21 9.33
N GLN A 61 -21.85 -11.79 8.70
CA GLN A 61 -21.83 -11.06 7.42
C GLN A 61 -21.28 -9.63 7.52
N TRP A 62 -21.25 -9.01 8.70
CA TRP A 62 -20.65 -7.68 8.87
C TRP A 62 -19.16 -7.68 8.51
N LEU A 63 -18.44 -8.78 8.82
CA LEU A 63 -17.02 -8.92 8.52
C LEU A 63 -16.78 -8.95 7.00
N ARG A 64 -17.70 -9.56 6.23
CA ARG A 64 -17.66 -9.53 4.76
C ARG A 64 -17.66 -8.09 4.24
N TYR A 65 -18.56 -7.25 4.76
CA TYR A 65 -18.64 -5.84 4.36
C TYR A 65 -17.38 -5.07 4.74
N VAL A 66 -16.85 -5.29 5.95
CA VAL A 66 -15.60 -4.65 6.40
C VAL A 66 -14.42 -5.05 5.50
N VAL A 67 -14.24 -6.35 5.25
CA VAL A 67 -13.18 -6.85 4.38
C VAL A 67 -13.34 -6.32 2.96
N GLY A 68 -14.53 -6.40 2.38
CA GLY A 68 -14.79 -5.89 1.02
C GLY A 68 -14.52 -4.39 0.91
N ALA A 69 -14.92 -3.60 1.91
CA ALA A 69 -14.66 -2.16 1.94
C ALA A 69 -13.17 -1.85 2.05
N LEU A 70 -12.42 -2.60 2.88
CA LEU A 70 -10.97 -2.45 3.01
C LEU A 70 -10.22 -2.85 1.73
N GLU A 71 -10.65 -3.91 1.04
CA GLU A 71 -10.07 -4.32 -0.24
C GLU A 71 -10.28 -3.25 -1.32
N VAL A 72 -11.50 -2.72 -1.46
CA VAL A 72 -11.82 -1.66 -2.43
C VAL A 72 -11.10 -0.35 -2.07
N ALA A 73 -11.13 0.07 -0.81
CA ALA A 73 -10.42 1.26 -0.36
C ALA A 73 -8.90 1.13 -0.56
N GLY A 74 -8.33 -0.05 -0.30
CA GLY A 74 -6.93 -0.34 -0.56
C GLY A 74 -6.60 -0.31 -2.06
N ALA A 75 -7.46 -0.86 -2.92
CA ALA A 75 -7.31 -0.81 -4.37
C ALA A 75 -7.28 0.64 -4.88
N VAL A 76 -8.22 1.47 -4.43
CA VAL A 76 -8.23 2.92 -4.75
C VAL A 76 -6.99 3.61 -4.19
N GLY A 77 -6.62 3.30 -2.94
CA GLY A 77 -5.44 3.85 -2.29
C GLY A 77 -4.14 3.52 -3.01
N LEU A 78 -4.03 2.35 -3.65
CA LEU A 78 -2.87 1.97 -4.47
C LEU A 78 -2.68 2.86 -5.70
N LEU A 79 -3.77 3.35 -6.29
CA LEU A 79 -3.73 4.24 -7.46
C LEU A 79 -3.41 5.69 -7.08
N ILE A 80 -3.60 6.04 -5.81
CA ILE A 80 -3.29 7.37 -5.28
C ILE A 80 -1.84 7.38 -4.80
N ALA A 81 -0.95 8.02 -5.56
CA ALA A 81 0.49 8.02 -5.32
C ALA A 81 0.95 8.29 -3.86
N PRO A 82 0.36 9.23 -3.09
CA PRO A 82 0.70 9.41 -1.67
C PRO A 82 0.15 8.31 -0.74
N LEU A 83 -1.01 7.72 -1.05
CA LEU A 83 -1.66 6.70 -0.20
C LEU A 83 -1.14 5.28 -0.46
N ALA A 84 -0.61 5.01 -1.64
CA ALA A 84 -0.27 3.67 -2.08
C ALA A 84 0.66 2.88 -1.15
N GLY A 85 1.53 3.56 -0.39
CA GLY A 85 2.37 2.90 0.61
C GLY A 85 1.55 2.39 1.81
N ILE A 86 0.63 3.21 2.34
CA ILE A 86 -0.24 2.84 3.46
C ILE A 86 -1.28 1.81 2.99
N ALA A 87 -1.84 2.00 1.80
CA ALA A 87 -2.77 1.05 1.19
C ALA A 87 -2.12 -0.34 1.02
N ALA A 88 -0.89 -0.41 0.52
CA ALA A 88 -0.18 -1.68 0.38
C ALA A 88 0.06 -2.38 1.73
N ILE A 89 0.36 -1.63 2.81
CA ILE A 89 0.50 -2.20 4.16
C ILE A 89 -0.85 -2.75 4.65
N GLY A 90 -1.93 -1.99 4.49
CA GLY A 90 -3.27 -2.44 4.89
C GLY A 90 -3.70 -3.70 4.15
N LEU A 91 -3.51 -3.72 2.82
CA LEU A 91 -3.80 -4.88 1.98
C LEU A 91 -2.92 -6.09 2.32
N PHE A 92 -1.63 -5.87 2.63
CA PHE A 92 -0.75 -6.93 3.11
C PHE A 92 -1.28 -7.56 4.40
N ALA A 93 -1.62 -6.73 5.40
CA ALA A 93 -2.19 -7.20 6.67
C ALA A 93 -3.50 -7.96 6.46
N LEU A 94 -4.35 -7.48 5.55
CA LEU A 94 -5.59 -8.15 5.17
C LEU A 94 -5.32 -9.55 4.59
N MET A 95 -4.35 -9.68 3.70
CA MET A 95 -3.98 -10.98 3.13
C MET A 95 -3.41 -11.96 4.16
N ILE A 96 -2.73 -11.49 5.21
CA ILE A 96 -2.35 -12.35 6.35
C ILE A 96 -3.60 -12.89 7.04
N GLY A 97 -4.60 -12.05 7.32
CA GLY A 97 -5.88 -12.50 7.88
C GLY A 97 -6.62 -13.49 6.96
N ALA A 98 -6.58 -13.27 5.65
CA ALA A 98 -7.15 -14.19 4.67
C ALA A 98 -6.42 -15.55 4.65
N ALA A 99 -5.08 -15.56 4.74
CA ALA A 99 -4.30 -16.78 4.80
C ALA A 99 -4.62 -17.59 6.07
N VAL A 100 -4.75 -16.93 7.23
CA VAL A 100 -5.20 -17.56 8.49
C VAL A 100 -6.60 -18.16 8.32
N SER A 101 -7.50 -17.44 7.65
CA SER A 101 -8.85 -17.90 7.38
C SER A 101 -8.88 -19.14 6.48
N CYS A 102 -8.02 -19.17 5.46
CA CYS A 102 -7.85 -20.33 4.57
C CYS A 102 -7.44 -21.59 5.33
N VAL A 103 -6.38 -21.52 6.16
CA VAL A 103 -5.89 -22.69 6.91
C VAL A 103 -6.77 -23.09 8.08
N GLY A 104 -7.52 -22.13 8.64
CA GLY A 104 -8.43 -22.35 9.76
C GLY A 104 -9.84 -22.72 9.28
N PRO A 105 -10.84 -21.83 9.41
CA PRO A 105 -12.24 -22.16 9.15
C PRO A 105 -12.55 -22.68 7.75
N LEU A 106 -11.88 -22.16 6.72
CA LEU A 106 -12.16 -22.54 5.33
C LEU A 106 -11.50 -23.87 4.93
N ALA A 107 -10.50 -24.34 5.68
CA ALA A 107 -9.71 -25.55 5.36
C ALA A 107 -9.27 -25.63 3.88
N THR A 108 -8.88 -24.49 3.30
CA THR A 108 -8.43 -24.35 1.90
C THR A 108 -6.95 -23.96 1.82
N SER A 109 -6.36 -24.12 0.64
CA SER A 109 -4.96 -23.72 0.41
C SER A 109 -4.76 -22.20 0.55
N PRO A 110 -3.80 -21.73 1.37
CA PRO A 110 -3.49 -20.31 1.51
C PRO A 110 -2.58 -19.77 0.40
N ALA A 111 -2.32 -20.55 -0.67
CA ALA A 111 -1.37 -20.18 -1.72
C ALA A 111 -1.70 -18.84 -2.39
N ILE A 112 -2.99 -18.60 -2.69
CA ILE A 112 -3.46 -17.36 -3.32
C ILE A 112 -3.23 -16.16 -2.39
N PRO A 113 -3.77 -16.12 -1.15
CA PRO A 113 -3.56 -14.96 -0.26
C PRO A 113 -2.09 -14.72 0.05
N LEU A 114 -1.26 -15.77 0.20
CA LEU A 114 0.18 -15.60 0.43
C LEU A 114 0.91 -15.02 -0.79
N THR A 115 0.53 -15.43 -2.00
CA THR A 115 1.11 -14.89 -3.23
C THR A 115 0.75 -13.40 -3.38
N VAL A 116 -0.51 -13.04 -3.14
CA VAL A 116 -0.95 -11.64 -3.17
C VAL A 116 -0.28 -10.82 -2.06
N ALA A 117 -0.12 -11.39 -0.86
CA ALA A 117 0.65 -10.77 0.22
C ALA A 117 2.10 -10.50 -0.18
N ALA A 118 2.78 -11.47 -0.81
CA ALA A 118 4.14 -11.29 -1.29
C ALA A 118 4.24 -10.13 -2.30
N VAL A 119 3.30 -10.05 -3.25
CA VAL A 119 3.24 -8.94 -4.20
C VAL A 119 3.00 -7.60 -3.51
N ALA A 120 2.06 -7.54 -2.55
CA ALA A 120 1.81 -6.34 -1.76
C ALA A 120 3.07 -5.92 -0.97
N ALA A 121 3.79 -6.88 -0.38
CA ALA A 121 5.06 -6.62 0.32
C ALA A 121 6.12 -6.04 -0.61
N VAL A 122 6.23 -6.53 -1.86
CA VAL A 122 7.12 -5.93 -2.86
C VAL A 122 6.76 -4.47 -3.13
N VAL A 123 5.47 -4.13 -3.23
CA VAL A 123 5.03 -2.73 -3.38
C VAL A 123 5.43 -1.87 -2.17
N VAL A 124 5.25 -2.39 -0.96
CA VAL A 124 5.70 -1.72 0.29
C VAL A 124 7.21 -1.47 0.23
N LEU A 125 8.00 -2.49 -0.12
CA LEU A 125 9.45 -2.39 -0.20
C LEU A 125 9.92 -1.41 -1.27
N LEU A 126 9.25 -1.34 -2.43
CA LEU A 126 9.56 -0.36 -3.48
C LEU A 126 9.25 1.08 -3.05
N ARG A 127 8.22 1.27 -2.21
CA ARG A 127 7.77 2.58 -1.73
C ARG A 127 8.35 3.00 -0.38
N ARG A 128 9.15 2.16 0.27
CA ARG A 128 9.74 2.40 1.59
C ARG A 128 10.42 3.77 1.74
N HIS A 129 11.09 4.27 0.70
CA HIS A 129 11.77 5.57 0.75
C HIS A 129 10.79 6.75 0.86
N ARG A 130 9.60 6.65 0.24
CA ARG A 130 8.55 7.68 0.37
C ARG A 130 7.85 7.58 1.73
N LEU A 131 7.62 6.37 2.21
CA LEU A 131 7.05 6.13 3.55
C LEU A 131 7.95 6.68 4.66
N LEU A 132 9.24 6.37 4.62
CA LEU A 132 10.21 6.84 5.61
C LEU A 132 10.39 8.36 5.57
N ALA A 133 10.41 8.96 4.37
CA ALA A 133 10.48 10.42 4.23
C ALA A 133 9.28 11.12 4.91
N PHE A 134 8.07 10.58 4.72
CA PHE A 134 6.85 11.09 5.36
C PHE A 134 6.90 10.98 6.89
N VAL A 135 7.31 9.82 7.43
CA VAL A 135 7.49 9.60 8.87
C VAL A 135 8.52 10.58 9.46
N THR A 136 9.61 10.81 8.74
CA THR A 136 10.67 11.72 9.18
C THR A 136 10.16 13.17 9.26
N VAL A 137 9.32 13.59 8.31
CA VAL A 137 8.70 14.92 8.32
C VAL A 137 7.75 15.06 9.51
N ILE A 138 6.86 14.08 9.75
CA ILE A 138 5.93 14.11 10.88
C ILE A 138 6.70 14.20 12.21
N ARG A 139 7.75 13.40 12.38
CA ARG A 139 8.58 13.41 13.59
C ARG A 139 9.21 14.78 13.83
N ARG A 140 9.74 15.41 12.78
CA ARG A 140 10.30 16.77 12.85
C ARG A 140 9.26 17.82 13.22
N TYR A 141 8.01 17.67 12.76
CA TYR A 141 6.92 18.55 13.18
C TYR A 141 6.60 18.37 14.67
N ALA A 142 6.46 17.13 15.15
CA ALA A 142 6.15 16.86 16.55
C ALA A 142 7.23 17.39 17.52
N GLU A 143 8.52 17.25 17.16
CA GLU A 143 9.65 17.74 17.95
C GLU A 143 9.68 19.29 18.03
N ARG A 144 9.26 19.99 16.96
CA ARG A 144 9.13 21.45 16.95
C ARG A 144 8.00 21.94 17.85
N THR A 145 6.83 21.29 17.81
CA THR A 145 5.70 21.68 18.66
C THR A 145 6.01 21.49 20.15
N ALA A 146 6.75 20.43 20.50
CA ALA A 146 7.17 20.15 21.87
C ALA A 146 8.16 21.20 22.40
N THR A 147 9.09 21.67 21.57
CA THR A 147 10.07 22.69 21.96
C THR A 147 9.44 24.08 22.11
N THR A 148 8.49 24.46 21.26
CA THR A 148 7.75 25.74 21.41
C THR A 148 6.87 25.77 22.66
N ARG A 149 6.29 24.64 23.07
CA ARG A 149 5.50 24.54 24.32
C ARG A 149 6.37 24.64 25.58
N LYS A 150 7.62 24.18 25.55
CA LYS A 150 8.53 24.21 26.70
C LYS A 150 9.22 25.57 26.91
N ALA A 151 9.19 26.43 25.90
CA ALA A 151 9.72 27.80 25.92
C ALA A 151 8.66 28.85 26.31
N ARG A 152 7.42 28.42 26.60
CA ARG A 152 6.34 29.23 27.15
C ARG A 152 6.09 28.81 28.60
#